data_AF-A0A553L5P0-F1
#
_entry.id   AF-A0A553L5P0-F1
#
_cell.length_a   1.000
_cell.length_b   1.000
_cell.length_c   1.000
_cell.angle_alpha   90.00
_cell.angle_beta   90.00
_cell.angle_gamma   90.00
#
_symmetry.space_group_name_H-M   'P 1'
#
loop_
_entity.id
_entity.type
_entity.pdbx_description
1 polymer ?
#
loop_
_entity_poly.entity_id
_entity_poly.type
_entity_poly.pdbx_seq_one_letter_code
_entity_poly.pdbx_strand_id
1 'polypeptide(L)' 'EEQKEQIIQAARQEAERLKEAAKKEIAQEKEQAMAALRQQVASLSVLIASKVIEKELSEQDQAKLINEYIQEVGESR' A
#
# COMPACT_ATOMS: atom_id res chain seq x y z
N GLU A 1 -14.87 -24.11 -47.00
CA GLU A 1 -15.62 -24.16 -45.72
C GLU A 1 -14.71 -24.49 -44.53
N GLU A 2 -14.14 -25.70 -44.42
CA GLU A 2 -13.33 -26.12 -43.24
C GLU A 2 -12.19 -25.16 -42.85
N GLN A 3 -11.36 -24.71 -43.80
CA GLN A 3 -10.27 -23.76 -43.52
C GLN A 3 -10.77 -22.41 -42.99
N LYS A 4 -11.94 -21.95 -43.46
CA LYS A 4 -12.54 -20.70 -43.02
C LYS A 4 -13.02 -20.81 -41.57
N GLU A 5 -13.57 -21.96 -41.22
CA GLU A 5 -14.05 -22.25 -39.87
C GLU A 5 -12.89 -22.42 -38.88
N GLN A 6 -11.78 -23.03 -39.31
CA GLN A 6 -10.53 -23.11 -38.54
C GLN A 6 -9.94 -21.72 -38.27
N ILE A 7 -9.89 -20.84 -39.27
CA ILE A 7 -9.41 -19.46 -39.10
C ILE A 7 -10.27 -18.70 -38.09
N ILE A 8 -11.60 -18.85 -38.15
CA ILE A 8 -12.53 -18.20 -37.22
C ILE A 8 -12.36 -18.76 -35.80
N GLN A 9 -12.18 -20.07 -35.64
CA GLN A 9 -11.91 -20.67 -34.32
C GLN A 9 -10.60 -20.19 -33.72
N ALA A 10 -9.52 -20.17 -34.51
CA ALA A 10 -8.22 -19.69 -34.06
C ALA A 10 -8.27 -18.21 -33.64
N ALA A 11 -8.95 -17.36 -34.42
CA ALA A 11 -9.15 -15.96 -34.08
C ALA A 11 -9.95 -15.77 -32.78
N ARG A 12 -10.98 -16.60 -32.53
CA ARG A 12 -11.75 -16.57 -31.28
C ARG A 12 -10.93 -17.02 -30.08
N GLN A 13 -10.14 -18.08 -30.22
CA GLN A 13 -9.25 -18.53 -29.15
C GLN A 13 -8.22 -17.46 -28.80
N GLU A 14 -7.63 -16.81 -29.79
CA GLU A 14 -6.66 -15.75 -29.56
C GLU A 14 -7.31 -14.52 -28.91
N ALA A 15 -8.52 -14.15 -29.34
CA ALA A 15 -9.28 -13.08 -28.71
C ALA A 15 -9.61 -13.38 -27.23
N GLU A 16 -10.01 -14.61 -26.90
CA GLU A 16 -10.24 -15.00 -25.51
C GLU A 16 -8.94 -15.01 -24.70
N ARG A 17 -7.83 -15.50 -25.27
CA ARG A 17 -6.52 -15.47 -24.62
C ARG A 17 -6.09 -14.04 -24.29
N LEU A 18 -6.29 -13.10 -25.22
CA LEU A 18 -6.01 -11.68 -25.03
C LEU A 18 -6.89 -11.07 -23.94
N LYS A 19 -8.19 -11.38 -23.91
CA LYS A 19 -9.10 -10.90 -22.86
C LYS A 19 -8.68 -11.39 -21.47
N GLU A 20 -8.35 -12.67 -21.34
CA GLU A 20 -7.93 -13.23 -20.06
C GLU A 20 -6.60 -12.66 -19.59
N ALA A 21 -5.64 -12.46 -20.51
CA ALA A 21 -4.39 -11.77 -20.22
C ALA A 21 -4.64 -10.33 -19.71
N ALA A 22 -5.47 -9.56 -20.42
CA ALA A 22 -5.80 -8.19 -20.06
C ALA A 22 -6.51 -8.10 -18.70
N LYS A 23 -7.45 -9.02 -18.40
CA LYS A 23 -8.11 -9.08 -17.09
C LYS A 23 -7.11 -9.33 -15.96
N LYS A 24 -6.16 -10.25 -16.18
CA LYS A 24 -5.12 -10.56 -15.19
C LYS A 24 -4.22 -9.37 -14.95
N GLU A 25 -3.82 -8.68 -16.00
CA GLU A 25 -2.98 -7.48 -15.92
C GLU A 25 -3.69 -6.36 -15.15
N ILE A 26 -4.96 -6.08 -15.47
CA ILE A 26 -5.78 -5.10 -14.74
C ILE A 26 -5.91 -5.45 -13.25
N ALA A 27 -6.09 -6.73 -12.92
CA ALA A 27 -6.19 -7.15 -11.52
C ALA A 27 -4.87 -6.90 -10.77
N GLN A 28 -3.74 -7.22 -11.41
CA GLN A 28 -2.41 -7.01 -10.84
C GLN A 28 -2.09 -5.52 -10.66
N GLU A 29 -2.38 -4.68 -11.66
CA GLU A 29 -2.20 -3.23 -11.56
C GLU A 29 -3.08 -2.63 -10.47
N LYS A 30 -4.33 -3.08 -10.35
CA LYS A 30 -5.22 -2.64 -9.28
C LYS A 30 -4.67 -2.97 -7.90
N GLU A 31 -4.14 -4.18 -7.71
CA GLU A 31 -3.52 -4.57 -6.43
C GLU A 31 -2.30 -3.70 -6.11
N GLN A 32 -1.43 -3.48 -7.09
CA GLN A 32 -0.26 -2.60 -6.95
C GLN A 32 -0.67 -1.16 -6.61
N ALA A 33 -1.67 -0.61 -7.30
CA ALA A 33 -2.20 0.72 -7.02
C ALA A 33 -2.79 0.83 -5.60
N MET A 34 -3.53 -0.20 -5.15
CA MET A 34 -4.05 -0.24 -3.78
C MET A 34 -2.92 -0.34 -2.73
N ALA A 35 -1.88 -1.11 -2.99
CA ALA A 35 -0.72 -1.22 -2.10
C ALA A 35 0.02 0.13 -1.99
N ALA A 36 0.27 0.79 -3.13
CA ALA A 36 0.89 2.11 -3.17
C ALA A 36 0.06 3.15 -2.41
N LEU A 37 -1.27 3.14 -2.59
CA LEU A 37 -2.17 4.04 -1.86
C LEU A 37 -2.13 3.80 -0.34
N ARG A 38 -2.16 2.54 0.10
CA ARG A 38 -2.05 2.20 1.53
C ARG A 38 -0.75 2.71 2.14
N GLN A 39 0.37 2.58 1.43
CA GLN A 39 1.66 3.09 1.90
C GLN A 39 1.66 4.62 2.03
N GLN A 40 1.10 5.34 1.05
CA GLN A 40 0.98 6.80 1.11
C GLN A 40 0.09 7.25 2.27
N VAL A 41 -1.05 6.59 2.48
CA VAL A 41 -1.96 6.91 3.59
C VAL A 41 -1.28 6.64 4.93
N ALA A 42 -0.60 5.51 5.09
CA ALA A 42 0.13 5.20 6.32
C ALA A 42 1.20 6.26 6.63
N SER A 43 2.00 6.65 5.63
CA SER A 43 2.99 7.70 5.78
C SER A 43 2.36 9.04 6.17
N LEU A 44 1.25 9.40 5.54
CA LEU A 44 0.54 10.65 5.84
C LEU A 44 -0.06 10.61 7.25
N SER A 45 -0.62 9.47 7.68
CA SER A 45 -1.15 9.28 9.03
C SER A 45 -0.07 9.45 10.10
N VAL A 46 1.12 8.88 9.91
CA VAL A 46 2.24 9.04 10.85
C VAL A 46 2.68 10.51 10.92
N LEU A 47 2.77 11.20 9.78
CA LEU A 47 3.11 12.62 9.75
C LEU A 47 2.07 13.49 10.47
N ILE A 48 0.77 13.21 10.25
CA ILE A 48 -0.31 13.90 10.95
C ILE A 48 -0.22 13.64 12.45
N ALA A 49 -0.07 12.38 12.86
CA ALA A 49 0.06 12.01 14.28
C ALA A 49 1.25 12.73 14.93
N SER A 50 2.41 12.77 14.26
CA SER A 50 3.61 13.48 14.73
C SER A 50 3.31 14.97 14.93
N LYS A 51 2.63 15.60 13.98
CA LYS A 51 2.28 17.02 14.05
C LYS A 51 1.23 17.34 15.13
N VAL A 52 0.31 16.42 15.40
CA VAL A 52 -0.66 16.55 16.51
C VAL A 52 0.07 16.45 17.85
N ILE A 53 0.98 15.47 18.01
CA ILE A 53 1.79 15.33 19.22
C ILE A 53 2.63 16.59 19.44
N GLU A 54 3.32 17.11 18.42
CA GLU A 54 4.08 18.38 18.52
C GLU A 54 3.23 19.55 19.00
N LYS A 55 1.96 19.61 18.62
CA LYS A 55 1.06 20.72 18.97
C LYS A 55 0.46 20.58 20.37
N GLU A 56 0.21 19.36 20.82
CA GLU A 56 -0.43 19.05 22.11
C GLU A 56 0.57 18.83 23.25
N LEU A 57 1.88 18.73 22.96
CA LEU A 57 2.89 18.49 23.99
C LEU A 57 3.08 19.71 24.88
N SER A 58 2.65 19.60 26.15
CA SER A 58 2.88 20.61 27.18
C SER A 58 4.27 20.46 27.83
N GLU A 59 4.74 21.48 28.58
CA GLU A 59 5.99 21.37 29.37
C GLU A 59 5.96 20.18 30.35
N GLN A 60 4.77 19.82 30.85
CA GLN A 60 4.57 18.66 31.73
C GLN A 60 4.78 17.33 30.99
N ASP A 61 4.33 17.22 29.74
CA ASP A 61 4.49 16.01 28.93
C ASP A 61 5.94 15.83 28.49
N GLN A 62 6.64 16.92 28.18
CA GLN A 62 8.09 16.91 27.93
C GLN A 62 8.88 16.45 29.15
N ALA A 63 8.55 16.97 30.34
CA ALA A 63 9.21 16.57 31.58
C ALA A 63 8.97 15.09 31.93
N LYS A 64 7.79 14.54 31.60
CA LYS A 64 7.50 13.11 31.74
C LYS A 64 8.32 12.25 30.78
N LEU A 65 8.36 12.62 29.51
CA LEU A 65 9.17 11.93 28.48
C LEU A 65 10.66 11.90 28.84
N ILE A 66 11.20 13.00 29.37
CA ILE A 66 12.59 13.06 29.84
C ILE A 66 12.82 12.11 31.01
N ASN A 67 11.91 12.07 32.00
CA ASN A 67 12.04 11.16 33.13
C ASN A 67 11.90 9.69 32.73
N GLU A 68 10.97 9.36 31.83
CA GLU A 68 10.82 8.01 31.27
C GLU A 68 12.08 7.58 30.52
N TYR A 69 12.66 8.46 29.69
CA TYR A 69 13.90 8.16 28.97
C TYR A 69 15.10 7.97 29.92
N ILE A 70 15.19 8.77 30.98
CA ILE A 70 16.24 8.60 32.02
C ILE A 70 16.06 7.29 32.78
N GLN A 71 14.83 6.88 33.08
CA GLN A 71 14.56 5.59 33.72
C GLN A 71 14.88 4.41 32.81
N GLU A 72 14.47 4.43 31.54
CA GLU A 72 14.69 3.32 30.59
C GLU A 72 16.19 3.09 30.32
N VAL A 73 16.96 4.17 30.21
CA VAL A 73 18.43 4.12 30.06
C VAL A 73 19.12 3.76 31.38
N GLY A 74 18.52 4.13 32.52
CA GLY A 74 18.98 3.78 33.86
C GLY A 74 18.76 2.31 34.22
N GLU A 75 17.67 1.70 33.74
CA GLU A 75 17.37 0.26 33.91
C GLU A 75 18.15 -0.63 32.93
N SER A 76 18.63 -0.07 31.83
CA SER A 76 19.48 -0.77 30.84
C SER A 76 20.96 -0.84 31.22
N ARG A 77 21.33 -0.50 32.46
CA ARG A 77 22.69 -0.62 33.04
C ARG A 77 22.71 -1.55 34.23
#